data_AF-A0A7J2HZG1-F1
#
_entry.id   AF-A0A7J2HZG1-F1
#
_cell.length_a   1.000
_cell.length_b   1.000
_cell.length_c   1.000
_cell.angle_alpha   90.00
_cell.angle_beta   90.00
_cell.angle_gamma   90.00
#
_symmetry.space_group_name_H-M   'P 1'
#
loop_
_entity.id
_entity.type
_entity.pdbx_description
1 polymer ?
#
loop_
_entity_poly.entity_id
_entity_poly.type
_entity_poly.pdbx_seq_one_letter_code
_entity_poly.pdbx_strand_id
1 'polypeptide(L)'
;MQRDTLENALFSITINPMLKPLISSIDKNCPKDGSLLLNSLKDFLGEPVPLCSTCRHISRKIANPFYEIGSRLLRADKNFMRNQFLNNEYGEAWLRGFGLMMKGIEKYGIRIPFVPAGPFEIVWNFTYQCNLRCKHCYENAGNTKRRELSTEEAKEVLDILSHISGIGLPALSFSGGEPLVRKDFFELAAYARKRIGYVSIASNGTLITKDNAKKIKDAGIDYVEISIDGATPQVHNEFRGVPGAFEKAMRGVKNCVEEGIDTCIATVLHKGNLAETEKIIGLAKELGVRFMHFNYIPTGRAKAYVELDLTPEERLHVLETIGKEIIGLYLQAKEEEVKYGKSNVKVDRFFSTCPQYASVTKELSQKFGEKFMVEAHYAAKKGVENVANFLGGCGAGRLYCCLEPNGDIKPCVFFPTNKDTVLGNILKDNFEEIWDNHPLLWKLRVREDLENYIVDGKEVGCGNCPDKYICGGCRARAYSYFNGNVNAPDIGCI
;
A
#
# COMPACT_ATOMS: atom_id res chain seq x y z
N MET A 1 31.68 2.34 4.79
CA MET A 1 32.08 1.33 3.79
C MET A 1 30.81 0.79 3.16
N GLN A 2 30.61 1.11 1.87
CA GLN A 2 29.41 0.90 1.05
C GLN A 2 29.01 -0.57 0.96
N ARG A 3 28.00 -1.04 1.71
CA ARG A 3 27.57 -2.44 1.68
C ARG A 3 26.50 -2.76 0.64
N ASP A 4 25.72 -1.78 0.17
CA ASP A 4 24.46 -2.11 -0.51
C ASP A 4 24.47 -1.90 -2.04
N THR A 5 25.37 -1.07 -2.59
CA THR A 5 25.64 -1.03 -4.04
C THR A 5 26.15 -2.38 -4.56
N LEU A 6 26.76 -3.18 -3.67
CA LEU A 6 27.30 -4.49 -3.98
C LEU A 6 26.20 -5.56 -4.16
N GLU A 7 25.08 -5.49 -3.44
CA GLU A 7 24.06 -6.54 -3.48
C GLU A 7 23.32 -6.56 -4.81
N ASN A 8 22.84 -5.41 -5.30
CA ASN A 8 22.19 -5.33 -6.61
C ASN A 8 23.15 -5.72 -7.75
N ALA A 9 24.42 -5.31 -7.68
CA ALA A 9 25.46 -5.72 -8.62
C ALA A 9 25.73 -7.24 -8.52
N LEU A 10 25.82 -7.79 -7.31
CA LEU A 10 26.02 -9.21 -7.06
C LEU A 10 24.85 -10.04 -7.58
N PHE A 11 23.60 -9.62 -7.33
CA PHE A 11 22.41 -10.28 -7.86
C PHE A 11 22.42 -10.31 -9.38
N SER A 12 22.81 -9.20 -10.03
CA SER A 12 22.89 -9.13 -11.48
C SER A 12 23.90 -10.11 -12.10
N ILE A 13 24.98 -10.44 -11.39
CA ILE A 13 26.06 -11.32 -11.86
C ILE A 13 25.83 -12.78 -11.45
N THR A 14 25.26 -13.03 -10.27
CA THR A 14 25.22 -14.37 -9.66
C THR A 14 23.86 -15.04 -9.70
N ILE A 15 22.79 -14.32 -9.31
CA ILE A 15 21.46 -14.92 -9.11
C ILE A 15 20.56 -14.73 -10.34
N ASN A 16 20.50 -13.50 -10.86
CA ASN A 16 19.60 -13.12 -11.95
C ASN A 16 19.83 -13.92 -13.25
N PRO A 17 21.07 -14.23 -13.68
CA PRO A 17 21.30 -15.04 -14.88
C PRO A 17 20.73 -16.46 -14.81
N MET A 18 20.60 -17.02 -13.60
CA MET A 18 19.98 -18.33 -13.38
C MET A 18 18.47 -18.23 -13.19
N LEU A 19 18.02 -17.21 -12.46
CA LEU A 19 16.63 -17.10 -12.01
C LEU A 19 15.68 -16.63 -13.13
N LYS A 20 16.11 -15.71 -13.99
CA LYS A 20 15.25 -15.19 -15.09
C LYS A 20 14.84 -16.30 -16.08
N PRO A 21 15.76 -17.13 -16.62
CA PRO A 21 15.37 -18.21 -17.52
C PRO A 21 14.48 -19.26 -16.83
N LEU A 22 14.72 -19.52 -15.54
CA LEU A 22 13.91 -20.44 -14.75
C LEU A 22 12.45 -19.95 -14.66
N ILE A 23 12.24 -18.68 -14.31
CA ILE A 23 10.89 -18.11 -14.23
C ILE A 23 10.24 -18.05 -15.62
N SER A 24 10.97 -17.65 -16.65
CA SER A 24 10.45 -17.62 -18.03
C SER A 24 9.98 -19.00 -18.53
N SER A 25 10.56 -20.08 -18.00
CA SER A 25 10.12 -21.44 -18.33
C SER A 25 8.75 -21.81 -17.75
N ILE A 26 8.32 -21.14 -16.66
CA ILE A 26 7.04 -21.36 -15.97
C ILE A 26 6.01 -20.24 -16.20
N ASP A 27 6.43 -19.02 -16.53
CA ASP A 27 5.55 -17.90 -16.91
C ASP A 27 5.06 -18.04 -18.36
N LYS A 28 4.18 -19.02 -18.58
CA LYS A 28 3.61 -19.32 -19.89
C LYS A 28 2.10 -19.30 -19.83
N ASN A 29 1.49 -18.66 -20.83
CA ASN A 29 0.05 -18.75 -21.02
C ASN A 29 -0.29 -19.94 -21.93
N CYS A 30 -0.95 -20.95 -21.37
CA CYS A 30 -1.42 -22.11 -22.10
C CYS A 30 -2.84 -21.86 -22.65
N PRO A 31 -3.12 -22.12 -23.93
CA PRO A 31 -4.48 -21.95 -24.47
C PRO A 31 -5.55 -22.82 -23.79
N LYS A 32 -5.14 -23.94 -23.18
CA LYS A 32 -6.04 -24.85 -22.46
C LYS A 32 -6.12 -24.55 -20.96
N ASP A 33 -4.97 -24.28 -20.35
CA ASP A 33 -4.84 -24.23 -18.91
C ASP A 33 -4.68 -22.80 -18.37
N GLY A 34 -4.59 -21.77 -19.21
CA GLY A 34 -4.31 -20.39 -18.79
C GLY A 34 -2.88 -20.21 -18.24
N SER A 35 -2.72 -19.35 -17.22
CA SER A 35 -1.41 -19.05 -16.62
C SER A 35 -0.80 -20.28 -15.92
N LEU A 36 0.24 -20.85 -16.51
CA LEU A 36 0.98 -21.97 -15.91
C LEU A 36 1.60 -21.59 -14.57
N LEU A 37 2.09 -20.35 -14.44
CA LEU A 37 2.70 -19.85 -13.21
C LEU A 37 1.73 -19.91 -12.03
N LEU A 38 0.51 -19.40 -12.19
CA LEU A 38 -0.47 -19.39 -11.10
C LEU A 38 -1.06 -20.79 -10.86
N ASN A 39 -1.35 -21.52 -11.94
CA ASN A 39 -1.99 -22.83 -11.82
C ASN A 39 -1.04 -23.92 -11.29
N SER A 40 0.26 -23.85 -11.60
CA SER A 40 1.24 -24.73 -10.98
C SER A 40 1.49 -24.39 -9.51
N LEU A 41 1.39 -23.11 -9.10
CA LEU A 41 1.42 -22.76 -7.68
C LEU A 41 0.21 -23.34 -6.93
N LYS A 42 -1.00 -23.19 -7.49
CA LYS A 42 -2.23 -23.79 -6.93
C LYS A 42 -2.11 -25.31 -6.77
N ASP A 43 -1.64 -26.01 -7.80
CA ASP A 43 -1.35 -27.45 -7.77
C ASP A 43 -0.31 -27.80 -6.70
N PHE A 44 0.79 -27.04 -6.62
CA PHE A 44 1.82 -27.22 -5.59
C PHE A 44 1.25 -27.08 -4.18
N LEU A 45 0.39 -26.08 -3.95
CA LEU A 45 -0.29 -25.84 -2.69
C LEU A 45 -1.40 -26.85 -2.41
N GLY A 46 -1.73 -27.71 -3.37
CA GLY A 46 -2.63 -28.85 -3.27
C GLY A 46 -4.10 -28.53 -3.56
N GLU A 47 -4.35 -27.53 -4.41
CA GLU A 47 -5.63 -27.37 -5.12
C GLU A 47 -5.59 -28.23 -6.39
N PRO A 48 -6.59 -29.08 -6.65
CA PRO A 48 -6.60 -29.91 -7.84
C PRO A 48 -6.85 -29.06 -9.10
N VAL A 49 -5.80 -28.71 -9.83
CA VAL A 49 -5.89 -27.97 -11.10
C VAL A 49 -5.67 -28.90 -12.29
N PRO A 50 -6.61 -29.02 -13.23
CA PRO A 50 -6.43 -29.87 -14.41
C PRO A 50 -5.40 -29.23 -15.36
N LEU A 51 -4.19 -29.77 -15.37
CA LEU A 51 -3.13 -29.39 -16.32
C LEU A 51 -3.03 -30.39 -17.47
N CYS A 52 -2.84 -29.89 -18.68
CA CYS A 52 -2.48 -30.70 -19.85
C CYS A 52 -1.12 -31.40 -19.65
N SER A 53 -0.79 -32.39 -20.49
CA SER A 53 0.42 -33.21 -20.32
C SER A 53 1.70 -32.38 -20.28
N THR A 54 1.83 -31.37 -21.14
CA THR A 54 2.99 -30.47 -21.19
C THR A 54 3.09 -29.59 -19.93
N CYS A 55 2.01 -28.91 -19.55
CA CYS A 55 1.97 -28.08 -18.34
C CYS A 55 2.22 -28.90 -17.07
N ARG A 56 1.68 -30.11 -17.00
CA ARG A 56 1.92 -31.03 -15.88
C ARG A 56 3.37 -31.47 -15.80
N HIS A 57 4.02 -31.72 -16.93
CA HIS A 57 5.43 -32.05 -16.97
C HIS A 57 6.31 -30.89 -16.46
N ILE A 58 6.07 -29.68 -16.98
CA ILE A 58 6.78 -28.46 -16.55
C ILE A 58 6.54 -28.18 -15.06
N SER A 59 5.28 -28.25 -14.61
CA SER A 59 4.92 -28.05 -13.21
C SER A 59 5.72 -28.98 -12.29
N ARG A 60 5.71 -30.29 -12.56
CA ARG A 60 6.39 -31.28 -11.72
C ARG A 60 7.90 -31.20 -11.75
N LYS A 61 8.49 -30.90 -12.91
CA LYS A 61 9.95 -30.93 -13.11
C LYS A 61 10.64 -29.60 -12.81
N ILE A 62 9.93 -28.49 -12.90
CA ILE A 62 10.51 -27.15 -12.82
C ILE A 62 9.82 -26.31 -11.74
N ALA A 63 8.50 -26.11 -11.84
CA ALA A 63 7.78 -25.20 -10.94
C ALA A 63 7.78 -25.68 -9.48
N ASN A 64 7.45 -26.95 -9.23
CA ASN A 64 7.37 -27.50 -7.88
C ASN A 64 8.73 -27.46 -7.13
N PRO A 65 9.86 -27.90 -7.74
CA PRO A 65 11.18 -27.71 -7.14
C PRO A 65 11.51 -26.24 -6.88
N PHE A 66 11.15 -25.34 -7.79
CA PHE A 66 11.36 -23.91 -7.62
C PHE A 66 10.59 -23.35 -6.40
N TYR A 67 9.30 -23.68 -6.25
CA TYR A 67 8.50 -23.25 -5.11
C TYR A 67 9.01 -23.83 -3.79
N GLU A 68 9.45 -25.09 -3.79
CA GLU A 68 10.02 -25.74 -2.61
C GLU A 68 11.33 -25.07 -2.15
N ILE A 69 12.18 -24.66 -3.09
CA ILE A 69 13.41 -23.92 -2.77
C ILE A 69 13.05 -22.51 -2.27
N GLY A 70 12.15 -21.82 -2.95
CA GLY A 70 11.72 -20.47 -2.59
C GLY A 70 11.07 -20.41 -1.21
N SER A 71 10.21 -21.36 -0.88
CA SER A 71 9.53 -21.45 0.43
C SER A 71 10.54 -21.62 1.57
N ARG A 72 11.57 -22.46 1.38
CA ARG A 72 12.66 -22.66 2.36
C ARG A 72 13.52 -21.41 2.52
N LEU A 73 13.89 -20.75 1.42
CA LEU A 73 14.70 -19.53 1.45
C LEU A 73 13.99 -18.38 2.17
N LEU A 74 12.70 -18.19 1.89
CA LEU A 74 11.89 -17.14 2.52
C LEU A 74 11.39 -17.52 3.92
N ARG A 75 11.58 -18.77 4.34
CA ARG A 75 11.01 -19.36 5.56
C ARG A 75 9.47 -19.26 5.59
N ALA A 76 8.85 -19.33 4.41
CA ALA A 76 7.40 -19.33 4.26
C ALA A 76 6.92 -20.79 4.24
N ASP A 77 6.26 -21.24 5.31
CA ASP A 77 5.77 -22.61 5.42
C ASP A 77 4.71 -22.92 4.34
N LYS A 78 4.69 -24.17 3.85
CA LYS A 78 3.75 -24.58 2.79
C LYS A 78 2.29 -24.52 3.25
N ASN A 79 2.00 -24.86 4.51
CA ASN A 79 0.63 -24.73 5.05
C ASN A 79 0.27 -23.26 5.25
N PHE A 80 1.22 -22.43 5.66
CA PHE A 80 1.03 -20.98 5.67
C PHE A 80 0.66 -20.45 4.29
N MET A 81 1.43 -20.78 3.25
CA MET A 81 1.13 -20.39 1.87
C MET A 81 -0.23 -20.95 1.42
N ARG A 82 -0.53 -22.22 1.68
CA ARG A 82 -1.84 -22.80 1.37
C ARG A 82 -2.97 -21.99 2.01
N ASN A 83 -2.82 -21.62 3.28
CA ASN A 83 -3.82 -20.83 3.99
C ASN A 83 -3.98 -19.43 3.40
N GLN A 84 -2.89 -18.71 3.09
CA GLN A 84 -2.98 -17.36 2.55
C GLN A 84 -3.52 -17.32 1.11
N PHE A 85 -3.10 -18.26 0.26
CA PHE A 85 -3.40 -18.23 -1.17
C PHE A 85 -4.71 -18.95 -1.52
N LEU A 86 -5.10 -19.99 -0.78
CA LEU A 86 -6.25 -20.84 -1.14
C LEU A 86 -7.40 -20.79 -0.14
N ASN A 87 -7.12 -20.68 1.15
CA ASN A 87 -8.15 -20.79 2.19
C ASN A 87 -8.60 -19.42 2.75
N ASN A 88 -7.96 -18.33 2.34
CA ASN A 88 -8.30 -16.97 2.72
C ASN A 88 -9.26 -16.35 1.70
N GLU A 89 -10.22 -15.56 2.15
CA GLU A 89 -11.13 -14.78 1.27
C GLU A 89 -10.38 -13.85 0.28
N TYR A 90 -9.14 -13.47 0.60
CA TYR A 90 -8.26 -12.64 -0.23
C TYR A 90 -7.21 -13.45 -1.01
N GLY A 91 -7.36 -14.78 -1.10
CA GLY A 91 -6.39 -15.66 -1.77
C GLY A 91 -6.06 -15.25 -3.21
N GLU A 92 -7.06 -14.77 -3.94
CA GLU A 92 -6.88 -14.25 -5.31
C GLU A 92 -5.98 -13.01 -5.36
N ALA A 93 -6.10 -12.09 -4.41
CA ALA A 93 -5.20 -10.93 -4.32
C ALA A 93 -3.75 -11.38 -4.05
N TRP A 94 -3.55 -12.36 -3.17
CA TRP A 94 -2.23 -12.94 -2.91
C TRP A 94 -1.63 -13.64 -4.12
N LEU A 95 -2.43 -14.44 -4.84
CA LEU A 95 -2.02 -15.10 -6.08
C LEU A 95 -1.56 -14.09 -7.13
N ARG A 96 -2.31 -13.00 -7.31
CA ARG A 96 -1.94 -11.92 -8.24
C ARG A 96 -0.68 -11.19 -7.80
N GLY A 97 -0.57 -10.87 -6.51
CA GLY A 97 0.64 -10.27 -5.95
C GLY A 97 1.88 -11.12 -6.23
N PHE A 98 1.79 -12.43 -5.99
CA PHE A 98 2.84 -13.38 -6.32
C PHE A 98 3.14 -13.43 -7.83
N GLY A 99 2.11 -13.45 -8.68
CA GLY A 99 2.28 -13.41 -10.14
C GLY A 99 3.06 -12.17 -10.60
N LEU A 100 2.70 -10.99 -10.09
CA LEU A 100 3.40 -9.74 -10.37
C LEU A 100 4.84 -9.73 -9.82
N MET A 101 5.08 -10.36 -8.67
CA MET A 101 6.43 -10.55 -8.15
C MET A 101 7.28 -11.41 -9.09
N MET A 102 6.79 -12.59 -9.48
CA MET A 102 7.56 -13.50 -10.34
C MET A 102 7.85 -12.87 -11.71
N LYS A 103 6.85 -12.23 -12.34
CA LYS A 103 7.06 -11.47 -13.58
C LYS A 103 8.04 -10.31 -13.41
N GLY A 104 8.02 -9.65 -12.25
CA GLY A 104 8.98 -8.57 -11.94
C GLY A 104 10.41 -9.09 -11.87
N ILE A 105 10.62 -10.26 -11.25
CA ILE A 105 11.92 -10.93 -11.22
C ILE A 105 12.35 -11.34 -12.64
N GLU A 106 11.44 -11.87 -13.45
CA GLU A 106 11.76 -12.20 -14.85
C GLU A 106 12.20 -10.97 -15.65
N LYS A 107 11.41 -9.89 -15.61
CA LYS A 107 11.69 -8.66 -16.34
C LYS A 107 12.96 -7.97 -15.84
N TYR A 108 13.01 -7.62 -14.56
CA TYR A 108 14.03 -6.72 -14.00
C TYR A 108 15.11 -7.45 -13.19
N GLY A 109 14.86 -8.67 -12.77
CA GLY A 109 15.72 -9.41 -11.83
C GLY A 109 15.36 -9.12 -10.37
N ILE A 110 15.95 -9.88 -9.46
CA ILE A 110 15.97 -9.52 -8.04
C ILE A 110 16.78 -8.24 -7.90
N ARG A 111 16.19 -7.28 -7.19
CA ARG A 111 16.79 -6.02 -6.81
C ARG A 111 16.18 -5.51 -5.52
N ILE A 112 16.92 -4.65 -4.82
CA ILE A 112 16.49 -4.01 -3.58
C ILE A 112 16.49 -2.48 -3.80
N PRO A 113 15.37 -1.79 -3.55
CA PRO A 113 14.07 -2.34 -3.16
C PRO A 113 13.42 -3.06 -4.36
N PHE A 114 12.57 -4.06 -4.08
CA PHE A 114 11.96 -4.86 -5.13
C PHE A 114 11.05 -4.07 -6.07
N VAL A 115 11.04 -4.47 -7.36
CA VAL A 115 10.18 -3.91 -8.40
C VAL A 115 9.32 -5.02 -9.02
N PRO A 116 8.00 -5.06 -8.74
CA PRO A 116 7.07 -5.98 -9.39
C PRO A 116 6.78 -5.56 -10.85
N ALA A 117 6.25 -6.48 -11.66
CA ALA A 117 5.88 -6.21 -13.07
C ALA A 117 4.71 -5.22 -13.23
N GLY A 118 3.99 -4.93 -12.15
CA GLY A 118 2.91 -3.97 -12.05
C GLY A 118 2.63 -3.65 -10.58
N PRO A 119 1.82 -2.64 -10.27
CA PRO A 119 1.52 -2.29 -8.89
C PRO A 119 0.71 -3.40 -8.19
N PHE A 120 0.94 -3.59 -6.89
CA PHE A 120 0.07 -4.40 -6.04
C PHE A 120 -1.23 -3.69 -5.72
N GLU A 121 -1.21 -2.36 -5.69
CA GLU A 121 -2.38 -1.55 -5.42
C GLU A 121 -2.49 -0.38 -6.38
N ILE A 122 -3.71 -0.05 -6.79
CA ILE A 122 -4.00 1.27 -7.36
C ILE A 122 -4.92 2.00 -6.39
N VAL A 123 -4.55 3.24 -6.06
CA VAL A 123 -5.44 4.15 -5.35
C VAL A 123 -6.06 5.07 -6.39
N TRP A 124 -7.35 4.88 -6.65
CA TRP A 124 -8.07 5.64 -7.65
C TRP A 124 -8.78 6.80 -6.98
N ASN A 125 -8.30 8.02 -7.25
CA ASN A 125 -9.08 9.22 -7.00
C ASN A 125 -10.30 9.19 -7.90
N PHE A 126 -11.45 8.83 -7.33
CA PHE A 126 -12.58 8.36 -8.12
C PHE A 126 -13.47 9.48 -8.64
N THR A 127 -13.45 10.63 -7.95
CA THR A 127 -14.11 11.87 -8.35
C THR A 127 -13.33 13.08 -7.84
N TYR A 128 -13.47 14.23 -8.49
CA TYR A 128 -12.94 15.50 -7.98
C TYR A 128 -13.91 16.18 -6.99
N GLN A 129 -15.10 15.61 -6.78
CA GLN A 129 -16.14 16.15 -5.91
C GLN A 129 -15.96 15.72 -4.47
N CYS A 130 -16.16 16.64 -3.52
CA CYS A 130 -16.15 16.30 -2.10
C CYS A 130 -17.12 17.21 -1.35
N ASN A 131 -17.79 16.66 -0.35
CA ASN A 131 -18.69 17.38 0.54
C ASN A 131 -17.96 18.05 1.74
N LEU A 132 -16.63 17.89 1.86
CA LEU A 132 -15.79 18.55 2.88
C LEU A 132 -14.78 19.54 2.27
N ARG A 133 -14.07 20.28 3.12
CA ARG A 133 -13.10 21.33 2.74
C ARG A 133 -11.80 21.24 3.55
N CYS A 134 -11.31 20.02 3.80
CA CYS A 134 -10.19 19.74 4.69
C CYS A 134 -8.92 20.55 4.34
N LYS A 135 -8.20 21.04 5.35
CA LYS A 135 -6.96 21.84 5.21
C LYS A 135 -5.85 21.05 4.48
N HIS A 136 -5.72 19.76 4.78
CA HIS A 136 -4.67 18.89 4.24
C HIS A 136 -4.99 18.22 2.87
N CYS A 137 -6.11 18.57 2.23
CA CYS A 137 -6.58 17.81 1.07
C CYS A 137 -5.60 17.88 -0.11
N TYR A 138 -4.94 16.75 -0.39
CA TYR A 138 -3.95 16.62 -1.46
C TYR A 138 -4.56 16.82 -2.85
N GLU A 139 -5.82 16.42 -3.04
CA GLU A 139 -6.54 16.50 -4.32
C GLU A 139 -7.13 17.88 -4.60
N ASN A 140 -7.14 18.77 -3.59
CA ASN A 140 -7.91 20.00 -3.63
C ASN A 140 -9.36 19.77 -4.11
N ALA A 141 -10.00 18.72 -3.59
CA ALA A 141 -11.31 18.28 -4.04
C ALA A 141 -12.43 19.28 -3.69
N GLY A 142 -13.49 19.28 -4.48
CA GLY A 142 -14.65 20.18 -4.38
C GLY A 142 -14.94 20.99 -5.65
N ASN A 143 -14.09 20.89 -6.68
CA ASN A 143 -14.30 21.54 -7.98
C ASN A 143 -14.96 20.59 -8.98
N THR A 144 -16.15 20.96 -9.47
CA THR A 144 -16.97 20.17 -10.41
C THR A 144 -16.66 20.45 -11.89
N LYS A 145 -15.74 21.36 -12.21
CA LYS A 145 -15.47 21.77 -13.60
C LYS A 145 -14.46 20.88 -14.33
N ARG A 146 -13.80 19.96 -13.62
CA ARG A 146 -12.80 19.05 -14.19
C ARG A 146 -13.52 17.87 -14.88
N ARG A 147 -12.98 17.40 -16.01
CA ARG A 147 -13.49 16.19 -16.68
C ARG A 147 -13.28 14.98 -15.75
N GLU A 148 -14.30 14.15 -15.63
CA GLU A 148 -14.24 12.84 -14.97
C GLU A 148 -14.63 11.76 -15.98
N LEU A 149 -14.21 10.52 -15.75
CA LEU A 149 -14.60 9.37 -16.55
C LEU A 149 -16.10 9.09 -16.40
N SER A 150 -16.77 8.77 -17.51
CA SER A 150 -18.14 8.23 -17.47
C SER A 150 -18.19 6.87 -16.76
N THR A 151 -19.39 6.34 -16.53
CA THR A 151 -19.57 5.01 -15.94
C THR A 151 -18.97 3.93 -16.84
N GLU A 152 -19.12 4.05 -18.15
CA GLU A 152 -18.59 3.14 -19.17
C GLU A 152 -17.07 3.21 -19.26
N GLU A 153 -16.50 4.42 -19.32
CA GLU A 153 -15.05 4.63 -19.26
C GLU A 153 -14.48 4.04 -17.96
N ALA A 154 -15.17 4.21 -16.83
CA ALA A 154 -14.73 3.63 -15.56
C ALA A 154 -14.76 2.10 -15.55
N LYS A 155 -15.76 1.46 -16.18
CA LYS A 155 -15.79 0.00 -16.38
C LYS A 155 -14.65 -0.48 -17.25
N GLU A 156 -14.34 0.23 -18.32
CA GLU A 156 -13.21 -0.06 -19.20
C GLU A 156 -11.88 0.00 -18.43
N VAL A 157 -11.69 1.02 -17.58
CA VAL A 157 -10.53 1.07 -16.68
C VAL A 157 -10.47 -0.18 -15.79
N LEU A 158 -11.58 -0.57 -15.14
CA LEU A 158 -11.60 -1.77 -14.29
C LEU A 158 -11.28 -3.06 -15.06
N ASP A 159 -11.70 -3.15 -16.32
CA ASP A 159 -11.34 -4.26 -17.21
C ASP A 159 -9.83 -4.26 -17.52
N ILE A 160 -9.23 -3.10 -17.84
CA ILE A 160 -7.77 -2.95 -18.02
C ILE A 160 -7.02 -3.38 -16.75
N LEU A 161 -7.43 -2.85 -15.59
CA LEU A 161 -6.81 -3.17 -14.30
C LEU A 161 -6.88 -4.66 -13.99
N SER A 162 -7.95 -5.34 -14.39
CA SER A 162 -8.11 -6.78 -14.18
C SER A 162 -7.16 -7.66 -14.98
N HIS A 163 -6.42 -7.08 -15.93
CA HIS A 163 -5.50 -7.79 -16.81
C HIS A 163 -4.06 -7.25 -16.81
N ILE A 164 -3.71 -6.30 -15.94
CA ILE A 164 -2.34 -5.74 -15.86
C ILE A 164 -1.29 -6.85 -15.82
N SER A 165 -0.29 -6.73 -16.71
CA SER A 165 0.80 -7.70 -16.88
C SER A 165 0.34 -9.15 -17.15
N GLY A 166 -0.89 -9.34 -17.64
CA GLY A 166 -1.50 -10.66 -17.85
C GLY A 166 -1.80 -11.42 -16.55
N ILE A 167 -1.76 -10.74 -15.40
CA ILE A 167 -2.04 -11.31 -14.06
C ILE A 167 -3.28 -10.66 -13.44
N GLY A 168 -3.41 -9.34 -13.61
CA GLY A 168 -4.47 -8.53 -13.01
C GLY A 168 -4.07 -7.89 -11.68
N LEU A 169 -4.70 -6.77 -11.36
CA LEU A 169 -4.46 -5.99 -10.16
C LEU A 169 -4.86 -6.78 -8.89
N PRO A 170 -3.99 -6.86 -7.87
CA PRO A 170 -4.34 -7.46 -6.58
C PRO A 170 -5.36 -6.65 -5.79
N ALA A 171 -5.12 -5.35 -5.63
CA ALA A 171 -5.95 -4.47 -4.79
C ALA A 171 -6.30 -3.13 -5.48
N LEU A 172 -7.53 -2.67 -5.28
CA LEU A 172 -8.00 -1.35 -5.70
C LEU A 172 -8.60 -0.62 -4.51
N SER A 173 -8.18 0.63 -4.31
CA SER A 173 -8.73 1.50 -3.27
C SER A 173 -9.40 2.70 -3.92
N PHE A 174 -10.73 2.80 -3.77
CA PHE A 174 -11.47 4.00 -4.17
C PHE A 174 -11.18 5.11 -3.15
N SER A 175 -10.59 6.20 -3.62
CA SER A 175 -10.27 7.40 -2.84
C SER A 175 -10.71 8.63 -3.64
N GLY A 176 -10.13 9.80 -3.34
CA GLY A 176 -10.19 11.04 -4.12
C GLY A 176 -11.58 11.64 -4.33
N GLY A 177 -11.63 12.94 -4.06
CA GLY A 177 -12.89 13.51 -3.64
C GLY A 177 -13.47 12.71 -2.47
N GLU A 178 -14.78 12.56 -2.45
CA GLU A 178 -15.47 11.58 -1.63
C GLU A 178 -16.15 10.56 -2.57
N PRO A 179 -15.71 9.28 -2.58
CA PRO A 179 -16.29 8.27 -3.47
C PRO A 179 -17.81 8.18 -3.40
N LEU A 180 -18.39 8.29 -2.19
CA LEU A 180 -19.83 8.17 -1.96
C LEU A 180 -20.66 9.37 -2.48
N VAL A 181 -20.01 10.44 -2.97
CA VAL A 181 -20.71 11.54 -3.67
C VAL A 181 -21.02 11.15 -5.13
N ARG A 182 -20.26 10.21 -5.71
CA ARG A 182 -20.45 9.81 -7.11
C ARG A 182 -21.64 8.86 -7.23
N LYS A 183 -22.59 9.19 -8.11
CA LYS A 183 -23.92 8.51 -8.18
C LYS A 183 -23.85 7.03 -8.54
N ASP A 184 -22.90 6.65 -9.38
CA ASP A 184 -22.65 5.30 -9.89
C ASP A 184 -21.66 4.50 -9.02
N PHE A 185 -21.29 5.01 -7.83
CA PHE A 185 -20.28 4.39 -6.97
C PHE A 185 -20.57 2.91 -6.66
N PHE A 186 -21.77 2.59 -6.16
CA PHE A 186 -22.09 1.22 -5.76
C PHE A 186 -22.10 0.24 -6.94
N GLU A 187 -22.49 0.70 -8.13
CA GLU A 187 -22.44 -0.10 -9.36
C GLU A 187 -20.99 -0.42 -9.74
N LEU A 188 -20.13 0.61 -9.75
CA LEU A 188 -18.72 0.46 -10.12
C LEU A 188 -17.92 -0.32 -9.07
N ALA A 189 -18.23 -0.18 -7.78
CA ALA A 189 -17.67 -0.99 -6.71
C ALA A 189 -18.01 -2.48 -6.89
N ALA A 190 -19.28 -2.81 -7.16
CA ALA A 190 -19.70 -4.18 -7.44
C ALA A 190 -19.09 -4.73 -8.74
N TYR A 191 -18.89 -3.87 -9.76
CA TYR A 191 -18.22 -4.24 -11.00
C TYR A 191 -16.73 -4.55 -10.77
N ALA A 192 -16.06 -3.74 -9.94
CA ALA A 192 -14.65 -3.90 -9.56
C ALA A 192 -14.44 -5.18 -8.76
N ARG A 193 -15.29 -5.47 -7.76
CA ARG A 193 -15.12 -6.63 -6.88
C ARG A 193 -15.16 -7.98 -7.60
N LYS A 194 -15.89 -8.06 -8.72
CA LYS A 194 -15.92 -9.24 -9.60
C LYS A 194 -14.62 -9.49 -10.36
N ARG A 195 -13.72 -8.50 -10.39
CA ARG A 195 -12.53 -8.49 -11.25
C ARG A 195 -11.23 -8.32 -10.50
N ILE A 196 -11.27 -7.68 -9.34
CA ILE A 196 -10.10 -7.32 -8.53
C ILE A 196 -10.18 -8.08 -7.20
N GLY A 197 -9.05 -8.62 -6.76
CA GLY A 197 -9.00 -9.55 -5.63
C GLY A 197 -9.35 -8.92 -4.29
N TYR A 198 -9.12 -7.61 -4.14
CA TYR A 198 -9.40 -6.83 -2.94
C TYR A 198 -9.85 -5.42 -3.32
N VAL A 199 -10.98 -4.96 -2.78
CA VAL A 199 -11.52 -3.62 -3.04
C VAL A 199 -11.78 -2.89 -1.74
N SER A 200 -11.24 -1.68 -1.63
CA SER A 200 -11.41 -0.84 -0.44
C SER A 200 -11.89 0.57 -0.76
N ILE A 201 -12.31 1.30 0.28
CA ILE A 201 -12.69 2.71 0.20
C ILE A 201 -11.96 3.51 1.25
N ALA A 202 -11.36 4.64 0.85
CA ALA A 202 -11.01 5.74 1.74
C ALA A 202 -12.09 6.82 1.68
N SER A 203 -12.80 7.03 2.80
CA SER A 203 -13.94 7.95 2.89
C SER A 203 -13.78 8.93 4.06
N ASN A 204 -14.41 10.09 3.94
CA ASN A 204 -14.59 10.99 5.06
C ASN A 204 -15.66 10.52 6.07
N GLY A 205 -16.39 9.43 5.77
CA GLY A 205 -17.34 8.78 6.66
C GLY A 205 -18.68 9.48 6.79
N THR A 206 -18.81 10.75 6.38
CA THR A 206 -20.01 11.55 6.67
C THR A 206 -21.26 11.10 5.93
N LEU A 207 -21.09 10.35 4.83
CA LEU A 207 -22.17 9.78 4.02
C LEU A 207 -22.42 8.30 4.32
N ILE A 208 -21.70 7.69 5.26
CA ILE A 208 -21.90 6.30 5.65
C ILE A 208 -23.06 6.24 6.66
N THR A 209 -24.28 6.36 6.15
CA THR A 209 -25.50 6.01 6.87
C THR A 209 -25.61 4.49 7.03
N LYS A 210 -26.57 4.01 7.83
CA LYS A 210 -26.84 2.57 7.94
C LYS A 210 -27.14 1.93 6.58
N ASP A 211 -27.97 2.58 5.76
CA ASP A 211 -28.30 2.11 4.41
C ASP A 211 -27.07 2.10 3.49
N ASN A 212 -26.21 3.13 3.57
CA ASN A 212 -25.01 3.17 2.75
C ASN A 212 -23.97 2.16 3.24
N ALA A 213 -23.83 1.91 4.55
CA ALA A 213 -22.97 0.84 5.07
C ALA A 213 -23.42 -0.53 4.55
N LYS A 214 -24.74 -0.80 4.55
CA LYS A 214 -25.30 -2.00 3.93
C LYS A 214 -24.96 -2.10 2.44
N LYS A 215 -25.15 -1.02 1.67
CA LYS A 215 -24.81 -0.99 0.24
C LYS A 215 -23.31 -1.17 -0.02
N ILE A 216 -22.44 -0.66 0.86
CA ILE A 216 -20.98 -0.88 0.81
C ILE A 216 -20.70 -2.38 0.97
N LYS A 217 -21.30 -3.03 1.98
CA LYS A 217 -21.17 -4.47 2.19
C LYS A 217 -21.69 -5.28 1.01
N ASP A 218 -22.89 -4.95 0.51
CA ASP A 218 -23.55 -5.64 -0.60
C ASP A 218 -22.78 -5.47 -1.93
N ALA A 219 -22.09 -4.34 -2.13
CA ALA A 219 -21.19 -4.13 -3.27
C ALA A 219 -19.90 -4.97 -3.18
N GLY A 220 -19.65 -5.62 -2.04
CA GLY A 220 -18.50 -6.49 -1.81
C GLY A 220 -17.22 -5.73 -1.48
N ILE A 221 -17.32 -4.55 -0.85
CA ILE A 221 -16.16 -3.83 -0.35
C ILE A 221 -15.57 -4.57 0.85
N ASP A 222 -14.28 -4.87 0.77
CA ASP A 222 -13.57 -5.67 1.76
C ASP A 222 -13.10 -4.82 2.96
N TYR A 223 -12.80 -3.53 2.73
CA TYR A 223 -12.27 -2.62 3.74
C TYR A 223 -12.74 -1.17 3.58
N VAL A 224 -13.05 -0.52 4.70
CA VAL A 224 -13.40 0.90 4.75
C VAL A 224 -12.50 1.63 5.73
N GLU A 225 -11.77 2.60 5.20
CA GLU A 225 -10.97 3.54 5.95
C GLU A 225 -11.72 4.87 6.10
N ILE A 226 -11.94 5.29 7.34
CA ILE A 226 -12.70 6.51 7.67
C ILE A 226 -11.78 7.51 8.32
N SER A 227 -11.66 8.71 7.73
CA SER A 227 -10.77 9.71 8.32
C SER A 227 -11.36 10.32 9.60
N ILE A 228 -10.64 10.15 10.72
CA ILE A 228 -10.90 10.80 12.01
C ILE A 228 -9.62 11.55 12.44
N ASP A 229 -9.58 12.84 12.15
CA ASP A 229 -8.39 13.68 12.38
C ASP A 229 -8.37 14.41 13.74
N GLY A 230 -9.23 14.00 14.68
CA GLY A 230 -9.33 14.58 16.03
C GLY A 230 -10.22 13.70 16.90
N ALA A 231 -9.92 13.61 18.19
CA ALA A 231 -10.71 12.91 19.19
C ALA A 231 -11.91 13.74 19.68
N THR A 232 -11.94 15.03 19.36
CA THR A 232 -13.02 15.95 19.70
C THR A 232 -13.66 16.57 18.44
N PRO A 233 -14.96 16.93 18.50
CA PRO A 233 -15.62 17.64 17.41
C PRO A 233 -14.89 18.92 16.99
N GLN A 234 -14.31 19.65 17.95
CA GLN A 234 -13.63 20.92 17.70
C GLN A 234 -12.41 20.72 16.80
N VAL A 235 -11.48 19.85 17.21
CA VAL A 235 -10.23 19.59 16.46
C VAL A 235 -10.53 18.99 15.10
N HIS A 236 -11.39 17.97 15.06
CA HIS A 236 -11.75 17.31 13.80
C HIS A 236 -12.48 18.25 12.85
N ASN A 237 -13.54 18.93 13.28
CA ASN A 237 -14.34 19.78 12.38
C ASN A 237 -13.53 20.97 11.85
N GLU A 238 -12.64 21.55 12.66
CA GLU A 238 -11.76 22.64 12.21
C GLU A 238 -10.83 22.18 11.08
N PHE A 239 -10.19 21.02 11.25
CA PHE A 239 -9.26 20.51 10.25
C PHE A 239 -9.95 20.02 8.97
N ARG A 240 -11.18 19.48 9.09
CA ARG A 240 -12.00 19.00 7.97
C ARG A 240 -12.84 20.08 7.30
N GLY A 241 -12.97 21.24 7.93
CA GLY A 241 -13.59 22.45 7.37
C GLY A 241 -15.12 22.42 7.27
N VAL A 242 -15.79 21.52 8.00
CA VAL A 242 -17.27 21.42 8.01
C VAL A 242 -17.77 21.08 9.42
N PRO A 243 -18.66 21.91 10.01
CA PRO A 243 -19.30 21.59 11.28
C PRO A 243 -20.09 20.28 11.26
N GLY A 244 -20.01 19.50 12.33
CA GLY A 244 -20.72 18.22 12.45
C GLY A 244 -20.09 17.06 11.67
N ALA A 245 -18.90 17.23 11.11
CA ALA A 245 -18.21 16.17 10.37
C ALA A 245 -17.79 15.03 11.30
N PHE A 246 -17.31 15.33 12.50
CA PHE A 246 -16.89 14.35 13.50
C PHE A 246 -18.02 13.38 13.87
N GLU A 247 -19.18 13.89 14.24
CA GLU A 247 -20.32 13.08 14.66
C GLU A 247 -20.85 12.20 13.52
N LYS A 248 -20.81 12.70 12.28
CA LYS A 248 -21.19 11.91 11.11
C LYS A 248 -20.14 10.84 10.78
N ALA A 249 -18.86 11.17 10.83
CA ALA A 249 -17.79 10.23 10.57
C ALA A 249 -17.72 9.11 11.63
N MET A 250 -17.83 9.45 12.92
CA MET A 250 -17.91 8.46 14.01
C MET A 250 -19.14 7.55 13.90
N ARG A 251 -20.27 8.09 13.44
CA ARG A 251 -21.44 7.27 13.12
C ARG A 251 -21.17 6.34 11.94
N GLY A 252 -20.46 6.82 10.91
CA GLY A 252 -19.98 6.01 9.81
C GLY A 252 -19.13 4.83 10.26
N VAL A 253 -18.18 5.06 11.19
CA VAL A 253 -17.36 3.99 11.79
C VAL A 253 -18.25 2.95 12.46
N LYS A 254 -19.19 3.37 13.31
CA LYS A 254 -20.11 2.46 14.00
C LYS A 254 -20.98 1.67 13.03
N ASN A 255 -21.54 2.31 12.01
CA ASN A 255 -22.35 1.65 10.99
C ASN A 255 -21.56 0.58 10.22
N CYS A 256 -20.29 0.85 9.85
CA CYS A 256 -19.45 -0.15 9.21
C CYS A 256 -19.15 -1.35 10.12
N VAL A 257 -18.86 -1.09 11.40
CA VAL A 257 -18.62 -2.13 12.40
C VAL A 257 -19.88 -3.00 12.59
N GLU A 258 -21.06 -2.38 12.71
CA GLU A 258 -22.35 -3.09 12.84
C GLU A 258 -22.67 -3.97 11.63
N GLU A 259 -22.31 -3.55 10.41
CA GLU A 259 -22.48 -4.34 9.18
C GLU A 259 -21.36 -5.38 8.96
N GLY A 260 -20.40 -5.51 9.89
CA GLY A 260 -19.30 -6.48 9.81
C GLY A 260 -18.34 -6.18 8.66
N ILE A 261 -18.06 -4.90 8.40
CA ILE A 261 -17.06 -4.43 7.45
C ILE A 261 -15.74 -4.23 8.20
N ASP A 262 -14.62 -4.71 7.64
CA ASP A 262 -13.31 -4.40 8.21
C ASP A 262 -13.06 -2.90 8.12
N THR A 263 -12.89 -2.26 9.28
CA THR A 263 -12.94 -0.80 9.41
C THR A 263 -11.65 -0.28 10.02
N CYS A 264 -11.20 0.88 9.57
CA CYS A 264 -10.06 1.60 10.13
C CYS A 264 -10.38 3.07 10.37
N ILE A 265 -9.83 3.60 11.46
CA ILE A 265 -9.67 5.02 11.65
C ILE A 265 -8.36 5.46 10.99
N ALA A 266 -8.46 6.30 9.97
CA ALA A 266 -7.32 6.98 9.37
C ALA A 266 -7.16 8.39 9.94
N THR A 267 -5.92 8.77 10.24
CA THR A 267 -5.63 10.05 10.86
C THR A 267 -4.38 10.65 10.25
N VAL A 268 -4.50 11.86 9.68
CA VAL A 268 -3.34 12.69 9.38
C VAL A 268 -2.93 13.38 10.68
N LEU A 269 -1.79 12.98 11.26
CA LEU A 269 -1.27 13.63 12.45
C LEU A 269 -0.49 14.89 12.04
N HIS A 270 -0.81 15.99 12.71
CA HIS A 270 -0.30 17.32 12.44
C HIS A 270 -0.21 18.09 13.76
N LYS A 271 0.49 19.23 13.78
CA LYS A 271 0.74 19.97 15.04
C LYS A 271 -0.53 20.35 15.81
N GLY A 272 -1.63 20.56 15.10
CA GLY A 272 -2.92 20.95 15.69
C GLY A 272 -3.68 19.81 16.37
N ASN A 273 -3.37 18.54 16.07
CA ASN A 273 -4.02 17.38 16.72
C ASN A 273 -3.03 16.48 17.46
N LEU A 274 -1.75 16.85 17.53
CA LEU A 274 -0.69 16.03 18.14
C LEU A 274 -1.00 15.68 19.60
N ALA A 275 -1.56 16.62 20.37
CA ALA A 275 -1.98 16.40 21.76
C ALA A 275 -3.15 15.42 21.92
N GLU A 276 -3.86 15.07 20.84
CA GLU A 276 -4.95 14.09 20.83
C GLU A 276 -4.51 12.71 20.32
N THR A 277 -3.25 12.51 19.94
CA THR A 277 -2.75 11.25 19.33
C THR A 277 -3.18 10.00 20.10
N GLU A 278 -2.88 9.92 21.41
CA GLU A 278 -3.24 8.77 22.24
C GLU A 278 -4.76 8.59 22.38
N LYS A 279 -5.52 9.70 22.39
CA LYS A 279 -6.99 9.65 22.47
C LYS A 279 -7.60 9.10 21.20
N ILE A 280 -7.09 9.47 20.03
CA ILE A 280 -7.54 8.94 18.73
C ILE A 280 -7.21 7.44 18.63
N ILE A 281 -6.01 7.03 19.03
CA ILE A 281 -5.63 5.62 19.15
C ILE A 281 -6.59 4.88 20.10
N GLY A 282 -6.93 5.51 21.24
CA GLY A 282 -7.91 5.02 22.20
C GLY A 282 -9.29 4.77 21.59
N LEU A 283 -9.78 5.69 20.74
CA LEU A 283 -11.04 5.51 20.01
C LEU A 283 -11.01 4.28 19.09
N ALA A 284 -9.91 4.07 18.37
CA ALA A 284 -9.76 2.90 17.51
C ALA A 284 -9.79 1.59 18.31
N LYS A 285 -9.12 1.57 19.47
CA LYS A 285 -9.13 0.43 20.40
C LYS A 285 -10.51 0.15 20.96
N GLU A 286 -11.22 1.18 21.45
CA GLU A 286 -12.56 1.06 22.03
C GLU A 286 -13.56 0.48 21.01
N LEU A 287 -13.47 0.91 19.75
CA LEU A 287 -14.34 0.45 18.68
C LEU A 287 -13.90 -0.88 18.07
N GLY A 288 -12.75 -1.43 18.47
CA GLY A 288 -12.21 -2.67 17.92
C GLY A 288 -11.81 -2.58 16.44
N VAL A 289 -11.48 -1.39 15.95
CA VAL A 289 -11.11 -1.11 14.56
C VAL A 289 -9.60 -0.97 14.40
N ARG A 290 -9.12 -0.98 13.15
CA ARG A 290 -7.71 -0.68 12.83
C ARG A 290 -7.44 0.82 12.98
N PHE A 291 -6.18 1.18 13.12
CA PHE A 291 -5.70 2.57 13.13
C PHE A 291 -4.58 2.74 12.11
N MET A 292 -4.69 3.76 11.25
CA MET A 292 -3.68 4.10 10.27
C MET A 292 -3.31 5.59 10.36
N HIS A 293 -2.04 5.83 10.64
CA HIS A 293 -1.47 7.17 10.56
C HIS A 293 -1.06 7.53 9.12
N PHE A 294 -1.57 8.66 8.65
CA PHE A 294 -1.21 9.26 7.37
C PHE A 294 -0.18 10.36 7.55
N ASN A 295 0.89 10.30 6.77
CA ASN A 295 1.90 11.34 6.72
C ASN A 295 1.29 12.64 6.18
N TYR A 296 1.58 13.78 6.81
CA TYR A 296 1.18 15.08 6.28
C TYR A 296 2.01 15.39 5.04
N ILE A 297 1.40 15.76 3.91
CA ILE A 297 2.12 16.10 2.67
C ILE A 297 1.65 17.47 2.20
N PRO A 298 2.53 18.47 2.03
CA PRO A 298 2.16 19.82 1.61
C PRO A 298 1.88 19.89 0.09
N THR A 299 0.81 19.23 -0.33
CA THR A 299 0.31 19.25 -1.70
C THR A 299 -1.18 19.60 -1.71
N GLY A 300 -1.73 20.00 -2.87
CA GLY A 300 -3.10 20.50 -2.95
C GLY A 300 -3.34 21.69 -2.00
N ARG A 301 -4.39 21.61 -1.16
CA ARG A 301 -4.69 22.66 -0.16
C ARG A 301 -3.67 22.72 0.96
N ALA A 302 -2.99 21.61 1.27
CA ALA A 302 -2.02 21.55 2.37
C ALA A 302 -0.82 22.49 2.16
N LYS A 303 -0.57 22.93 0.92
CA LYS A 303 0.45 23.95 0.59
C LYS A 303 0.22 25.29 1.30
N ALA A 304 -1.02 25.61 1.64
CA ALA A 304 -1.35 26.84 2.37
C ALA A 304 -1.19 26.67 3.90
N TYR A 305 -0.88 25.46 4.37
CA TYR A 305 -0.84 25.08 5.78
C TYR A 305 0.40 24.24 6.09
N VAL A 306 1.56 24.62 5.55
CA VAL A 306 2.81 23.86 5.70
C VAL A 306 3.26 23.85 7.16
N GLU A 307 2.92 24.89 7.92
CA GLU A 307 3.22 25.02 9.34
C GLU A 307 2.58 23.95 10.22
N LEU A 308 1.54 23.26 9.72
CA LEU A 308 0.90 22.15 10.43
C LEU A 308 1.72 20.85 10.38
N ASP A 309 2.68 20.74 9.46
CA ASP A 309 3.53 19.56 9.39
C ASP A 309 4.41 19.40 10.64
N LEU A 310 4.69 18.16 11.00
CA LEU A 310 5.46 17.79 12.18
C LEU A 310 6.96 18.03 11.96
N THR A 311 7.66 18.48 13.01
CA THR A 311 9.13 18.43 13.01
C THR A 311 9.62 16.97 13.02
N PRO A 312 10.89 16.69 12.66
CA PRO A 312 11.49 15.37 12.86
C PRO A 312 11.25 14.78 14.25
N GLU A 313 11.45 15.55 15.32
CA GLU A 313 11.28 15.09 16.70
C GLU A 313 9.83 14.75 17.02
N GLU A 314 8.88 15.61 16.63
CA GLU A 314 7.45 15.35 16.79
C GLU A 314 7.01 14.09 16.03
N ARG A 315 7.54 13.89 14.82
CA ARG A 315 7.25 12.71 13.99
C ARG A 315 7.85 11.45 14.59
N LEU A 316 9.08 11.50 15.09
CA LEU A 316 9.68 10.37 15.82
C LEU A 316 8.79 9.98 16.99
N HIS A 317 8.35 10.95 17.80
CA HIS A 317 7.45 10.70 18.93
C HIS A 317 6.14 10.01 18.52
N VAL A 318 5.50 10.48 17.44
CA VAL A 318 4.30 9.84 16.87
C VAL A 318 4.57 8.40 16.45
N LEU A 319 5.63 8.17 15.69
CA LEU A 319 5.97 6.85 15.16
C LEU A 319 6.35 5.89 16.29
N GLU A 320 7.04 6.35 17.33
CA GLU A 320 7.32 5.55 18.52
C GLU A 320 6.04 5.20 19.29
N THR A 321 5.11 6.14 19.42
CA THR A 321 3.84 5.93 20.10
C THR A 321 3.03 4.82 19.41
N ILE A 322 2.88 4.91 18.09
CA ILE A 322 2.19 3.89 17.29
C ILE A 322 3.00 2.57 17.26
N GLY A 323 4.32 2.67 17.16
CA GLY A 323 5.24 1.53 17.11
C GLY A 323 5.17 0.68 18.39
N LYS A 324 5.04 1.30 19.56
CA LYS A 324 4.86 0.61 20.85
C LYS A 324 3.57 -0.21 20.87
N GLU A 325 2.49 0.28 20.27
CA GLU A 325 1.21 -0.44 20.20
C GLU A 325 1.33 -1.74 19.41
N ILE A 326 1.90 -1.67 18.20
CA ILE A 326 2.07 -2.88 17.38
C ILE A 326 3.04 -3.87 18.02
N ILE A 327 4.14 -3.39 18.61
CA ILE A 327 5.10 -4.27 19.30
C ILE A 327 4.46 -4.95 20.52
N GLY A 328 3.66 -4.22 21.28
CA GLY A 328 2.89 -4.77 22.39
C GLY A 328 1.99 -5.92 21.96
N LEU A 329 1.25 -5.76 20.85
CA LEU A 329 0.43 -6.83 20.28
C LEU A 329 1.27 -8.03 19.83
N TYR A 330 2.43 -7.80 19.21
CA TYR A 330 3.34 -8.89 18.81
C TYR A 330 3.86 -9.69 20.00
N LEU A 331 4.29 -9.01 21.06
CA LEU A 331 4.78 -9.67 22.28
C LEU A 331 3.67 -10.47 22.97
N GLN A 332 2.46 -9.91 23.05
CA GLN A 332 1.28 -10.61 23.58
C GLN A 332 0.96 -11.85 22.75
N ALA A 333 0.96 -11.74 21.41
CA ALA A 333 0.70 -12.86 20.52
C ALA A 333 1.71 -13.99 20.72
N LYS A 334 2.99 -13.64 20.86
CA LYS A 334 4.07 -14.59 21.11
C LYS A 334 3.91 -15.27 22.47
N GLU A 335 3.57 -14.52 23.52
CA GLU A 335 3.33 -15.07 24.85
C GLU A 335 2.17 -16.07 24.85
N GLU A 336 1.05 -15.73 24.20
CA GLU A 336 -0.09 -16.64 24.06
C GLU A 336 0.27 -17.92 23.30
N GLU A 337 1.06 -17.83 22.23
CA GLU A 337 1.51 -19.01 21.51
C GLU A 337 2.41 -19.92 22.34
N VAL A 338 3.34 -19.35 23.10
CA VAL A 338 4.20 -20.13 24.00
C VAL A 338 3.37 -20.83 25.07
N LYS A 339 2.35 -20.13 25.60
CA LYS A 339 1.53 -20.64 26.71
C LYS A 339 0.45 -21.63 26.26
N TYR A 340 -0.16 -21.43 25.09
CA TYR A 340 -1.35 -22.15 24.65
C TYR A 340 -1.20 -22.86 23.30
N GLY A 341 -0.04 -22.74 22.64
CA GLY A 341 0.22 -23.31 21.31
C GLY A 341 -0.45 -22.56 20.16
N LYS A 342 -1.19 -21.48 20.44
CA LYS A 342 -1.86 -20.62 19.47
C LYS A 342 -2.12 -19.24 20.07
N SER A 343 -2.26 -18.21 19.24
CA SER A 343 -2.75 -16.89 19.65
C SER A 343 -3.88 -16.42 18.75
N ASN A 344 -4.81 -15.67 19.34
CA ASN A 344 -5.89 -14.98 18.62
C ASN A 344 -5.64 -13.47 18.53
N VAL A 345 -4.48 -12.99 18.97
CA VAL A 345 -4.13 -11.57 18.92
C VAL A 345 -3.95 -11.14 17.47
N LYS A 346 -4.72 -10.12 17.08
CA LYS A 346 -4.61 -9.50 15.76
C LYS A 346 -3.50 -8.47 15.79
N VAL A 347 -2.31 -8.83 15.29
CA VAL A 347 -1.13 -7.94 15.25
C VAL A 347 -1.22 -6.85 14.16
N ASP A 348 -2.16 -6.99 13.23
CA ASP A 348 -2.43 -6.09 12.10
C ASP A 348 -3.44 -5.00 12.47
N ARG A 349 -3.13 -4.21 13.50
CA ARG A 349 -4.04 -3.19 14.06
C ARG A 349 -3.56 -1.75 13.94
N PHE A 350 -2.25 -1.52 13.94
CA PHE A 350 -1.66 -0.18 14.01
C PHE A 350 -0.63 0.03 12.90
N PHE A 351 -0.88 1.01 12.04
CA PHE A 351 -0.08 1.27 10.84
C PHE A 351 0.32 2.73 10.71
N SER A 352 1.33 2.95 9.86
CA SER A 352 1.75 4.27 9.44
C SER A 352 2.13 4.25 7.96
N THR A 353 1.81 5.32 7.25
CA THR A 353 2.26 5.53 5.86
C THR A 353 3.61 6.25 5.80
N CYS A 354 4.16 6.70 6.92
CA CYS A 354 5.50 7.28 6.97
C CYS A 354 6.56 6.19 6.72
N PRO A 355 7.42 6.30 5.69
CA PRO A 355 8.46 5.30 5.45
C PRO A 355 9.41 5.09 6.63
N GLN A 356 9.61 6.12 7.46
CA GLN A 356 10.41 6.07 8.68
C GLN A 356 9.90 5.06 9.72
N TYR A 357 8.63 4.65 9.64
CA TYR A 357 8.03 3.69 10.57
C TYR A 357 8.75 2.33 10.56
N ALA A 358 9.26 1.92 9.39
CA ALA A 358 10.08 0.73 9.22
C ALA A 358 11.34 0.77 10.11
N SER A 359 12.07 1.89 10.08
CA SER A 359 13.25 2.11 10.93
C SER A 359 12.90 2.19 12.41
N VAL A 360 11.84 2.92 12.78
CA VAL A 360 11.43 3.06 14.17
C VAL A 360 11.01 1.71 14.77
N THR A 361 10.21 0.93 14.07
CA THR A 361 9.78 -0.39 14.57
C THR A 361 10.92 -1.39 14.64
N LYS A 362 11.87 -1.35 13.69
CA LYS A 362 13.12 -2.12 13.75
C LYS A 362 13.93 -1.80 15.01
N GLU A 363 14.13 -0.53 15.32
CA GLU A 363 14.88 -0.12 16.52
C GLU A 363 14.15 -0.46 17.81
N LEU A 364 12.84 -0.20 17.86
CA LEU A 364 12.03 -0.54 19.02
C LEU A 364 12.00 -2.04 19.26
N SER A 365 11.82 -2.89 18.24
CA SER A 365 11.78 -4.34 18.42
C SER A 365 13.07 -4.84 19.08
N GLN A 366 14.23 -4.29 18.66
CA GLN A 366 15.54 -4.66 19.19
C GLN A 366 15.67 -4.29 20.67
N LYS A 367 15.13 -3.14 21.09
CA LYS A 367 15.08 -2.74 22.50
C LYS A 367 14.25 -3.72 23.35
N PHE A 368 13.25 -4.37 22.75
CA PHE A 368 12.45 -5.44 23.39
C PHE A 368 13.02 -6.85 23.18
N GLY A 369 14.23 -6.99 22.63
CA GLY A 369 14.88 -8.30 22.42
C GLY A 369 14.39 -9.07 21.19
N GLU A 370 13.58 -8.45 20.34
CA GLU A 370 13.03 -9.04 19.12
C GLU A 370 13.73 -8.52 17.86
N LYS A 371 13.64 -9.27 16.77
CA LYS A 371 14.23 -8.90 15.47
C LYS A 371 13.18 -8.96 14.37
N PHE A 372 12.27 -7.99 14.37
CA PHE A 372 11.30 -7.79 13.29
C PHE A 372 11.12 -6.30 13.02
N MET A 373 10.43 -5.99 11.93
CA MET A 373 10.06 -4.62 11.59
C MET A 373 8.70 -4.62 10.90
N VAL A 374 8.03 -3.47 10.92
CA VAL A 374 6.73 -3.27 10.28
C VAL A 374 6.89 -2.22 9.20
N GLU A 375 6.58 -2.60 7.97
CA GLU A 375 6.68 -1.70 6.82
C GLU A 375 5.61 -0.62 6.82
N ALA A 376 5.90 0.48 6.14
CA ALA A 376 4.91 1.50 5.87
C ALA A 376 3.85 0.97 4.87
N HIS A 377 2.58 1.36 5.05
CA HIS A 377 1.43 1.01 4.20
C HIS A 377 0.97 -0.46 4.20
N TYR A 378 1.82 -1.42 4.56
CA TYR A 378 1.46 -2.85 4.60
C TYR A 378 1.57 -3.41 6.01
N ALA A 379 0.54 -4.14 6.42
CA ALA A 379 0.57 -4.85 7.68
C ALA A 379 1.70 -5.89 7.67
N ALA A 380 2.53 -5.88 8.71
CA ALA A 380 3.35 -7.05 9.01
C ALA A 380 2.38 -8.19 9.37
N LYS A 381 2.22 -9.14 8.46
CA LYS A 381 1.63 -10.44 8.79
C LYS A 381 2.77 -11.37 9.20
N LYS A 382 2.52 -12.16 10.24
CA LYS A 382 3.45 -13.19 10.67
C LYS A 382 3.72 -14.18 9.53
N GLY A 383 4.98 -14.47 9.23
CA GLY A 383 5.40 -15.36 8.14
C GLY A 383 5.76 -14.68 6.81
N VAL A 384 5.61 -13.35 6.70
CA VAL A 384 6.06 -12.56 5.53
C VAL A 384 7.07 -11.46 5.90
N GLU A 385 7.63 -11.48 7.11
CA GLU A 385 8.58 -10.48 7.61
C GLU A 385 9.82 -10.37 6.69
N ASN A 386 10.29 -11.50 6.15
CA ASN A 386 11.41 -11.52 5.21
C ASN A 386 11.06 -10.91 3.84
N VAL A 387 9.79 -10.99 3.43
CA VAL A 387 9.29 -10.34 2.21
C VAL A 387 9.14 -8.84 2.44
N ALA A 388 8.73 -8.44 3.64
CA ALA A 388 8.59 -7.03 4.03
C ALA A 388 9.92 -6.26 3.86
N ASN A 389 11.02 -6.82 4.37
CA ASN A 389 12.38 -6.26 4.20
C ASN A 389 12.77 -6.02 2.72
N PHE A 390 12.24 -6.86 1.82
CA PHE A 390 12.52 -6.80 0.39
C PHE A 390 11.62 -5.81 -0.35
N LEU A 391 10.40 -5.60 0.16
CA LEU A 391 9.43 -4.66 -0.39
C LEU A 391 9.61 -3.24 0.15
N GLY A 392 10.29 -3.03 1.27
CA GLY A 392 10.19 -1.83 2.11
C GLY A 392 10.43 -0.45 1.48
N GLY A 393 10.15 0.58 2.29
CA GLY A 393 10.28 1.99 1.96
C GLY A 393 9.13 2.57 1.13
N CYS A 394 9.28 3.81 0.65
CA CYS A 394 8.23 4.49 -0.13
C CYS A 394 7.78 3.66 -1.35
N GLY A 395 6.49 3.33 -1.42
CA GLY A 395 5.90 2.50 -2.48
C GLY A 395 5.52 3.22 -3.76
N ALA A 396 5.62 4.56 -3.81
CA ALA A 396 5.17 5.37 -4.94
C ALA A 396 5.88 4.96 -6.25
N GLY A 397 5.09 4.62 -7.27
CA GLY A 397 5.61 4.21 -8.58
C GLY A 397 6.34 2.86 -8.59
N ARG A 398 6.20 2.06 -7.51
CA ARG A 398 6.90 0.79 -7.33
C ARG A 398 5.99 -0.31 -6.80
N LEU A 399 5.31 -0.10 -5.68
CA LEU A 399 4.33 -1.04 -5.13
C LEU A 399 2.90 -0.61 -5.41
N TYR A 400 2.67 0.68 -5.60
CA TYR A 400 1.36 1.20 -5.98
C TYR A 400 1.49 2.42 -6.89
N CYS A 401 0.39 2.72 -7.59
CA CYS A 401 0.20 3.94 -8.36
C CYS A 401 -1.14 4.60 -8.00
N CYS A 402 -1.33 5.83 -8.47
CA CYS A 402 -2.59 6.53 -8.39
C CYS A 402 -3.21 6.70 -9.78
N LEU A 403 -4.53 6.56 -9.84
CA LEU A 403 -5.35 7.02 -10.97
C LEU A 403 -6.13 8.26 -10.56
N GLU A 404 -6.21 9.23 -11.45
CA GLU A 404 -7.04 10.42 -11.32
C GLU A 404 -8.46 10.18 -11.87
N PRO A 405 -9.45 11.02 -11.52
CA PRO A 405 -10.83 10.87 -12.01
C PRO A 405 -10.98 10.96 -13.54
N ASN A 406 -9.99 11.50 -14.26
CA ASN A 406 -9.94 11.59 -15.72
C ASN A 406 -9.11 10.47 -16.38
N GLY A 407 -8.60 9.52 -15.60
CA GLY A 407 -7.75 8.42 -16.05
C GLY A 407 -6.24 8.70 -16.05
N ASP A 408 -5.79 9.89 -15.65
CA ASP A 408 -4.35 10.17 -15.58
C ASP A 408 -3.68 9.31 -14.50
N ILE A 409 -2.46 8.85 -14.79
CA ILE A 409 -1.69 7.96 -13.92
C ILE A 409 -0.61 8.79 -13.21
N LYS A 410 -0.45 8.62 -11.90
CA LYS A 410 0.59 9.25 -11.08
C LYS A 410 1.33 8.21 -10.22
N PRO A 411 2.58 8.49 -9.76
CA PRO A 411 3.30 7.56 -8.89
C PRO A 411 2.62 7.30 -7.55
N CYS A 412 1.94 8.29 -6.98
CA CYS A 412 1.04 8.13 -5.85
C CYS A 412 0.05 9.30 -5.74
N VAL A 413 -0.94 9.18 -4.86
CA VAL A 413 -1.99 10.19 -4.64
C VAL A 413 -1.43 11.56 -4.22
N PHE A 414 -0.27 11.57 -3.56
CA PHE A 414 0.33 12.79 -3.02
C PHE A 414 1.21 13.54 -4.02
N PHE A 415 1.54 12.95 -5.17
CA PHE A 415 2.14 13.75 -6.24
C PHE A 415 1.07 14.69 -6.81
N PRO A 416 1.40 15.98 -7.04
CA PRO A 416 0.47 16.91 -7.68
C PRO A 416 0.12 16.40 -9.08
N THR A 417 -1.00 16.85 -9.64
CA THR A 417 -1.36 16.51 -11.03
C THR A 417 -0.77 17.60 -11.95
N ASN A 418 0.41 17.36 -12.52
CA ASN A 418 1.09 18.28 -13.44
C ASN A 418 1.95 17.55 -14.48
N LYS A 419 2.55 18.30 -15.42
CA LYS A 419 3.37 17.77 -16.53
C LYS A 419 4.58 16.91 -16.10
N ASP A 420 5.08 17.11 -14.88
CA ASP A 420 6.29 16.43 -14.40
C ASP A 420 5.97 15.13 -13.64
N THR A 421 4.68 14.89 -13.36
CA THR A 421 4.22 13.86 -12.43
C THR A 421 3.09 12.99 -12.97
N VAL A 422 2.36 13.47 -13.98
CA VAL A 422 1.47 12.65 -14.80
C VAL A 422 2.32 11.77 -15.71
N LEU A 423 2.14 10.46 -15.59
CA LEU A 423 2.91 9.43 -16.28
C LEU A 423 2.32 9.05 -17.66
N GLY A 424 1.03 9.34 -17.84
CA GLY A 424 0.20 8.94 -18.97
C GLY A 424 -1.27 8.84 -18.55
N ASN A 425 -2.13 8.31 -19.41
CA ASN A 425 -3.55 8.12 -19.16
C ASN A 425 -3.97 6.67 -19.47
N ILE A 426 -4.67 6.04 -18.53
CA ILE A 426 -5.00 4.61 -18.55
C ILE A 426 -5.86 4.18 -19.76
N LEU A 427 -6.64 5.09 -20.35
CA LEU A 427 -7.49 4.80 -21.51
C LEU A 427 -6.80 5.10 -22.85
N LYS A 428 -5.62 5.74 -22.83
CA LYS A 428 -4.93 6.20 -24.05
C LYS A 428 -3.58 5.54 -24.25
N ASP A 429 -2.89 5.28 -23.16
CA ASP A 429 -1.51 4.82 -23.15
C ASP A 429 -1.42 3.38 -22.66
N ASN A 430 -0.40 2.66 -23.12
CA ASN A 430 -0.12 1.31 -22.64
C ASN A 430 0.46 1.37 -21.22
N PHE A 431 -0.26 0.81 -20.24
CA PHE A 431 0.13 0.86 -18.84
C PHE A 431 1.46 0.14 -18.57
N GLU A 432 1.68 -1.02 -19.19
CA GLU A 432 2.92 -1.79 -19.05
C GLU A 432 4.13 -1.03 -19.60
N GLU A 433 3.99 -0.33 -20.73
CA GLU A 433 5.05 0.51 -21.30
C GLU A 433 5.41 1.66 -20.37
N ILE A 434 4.41 2.34 -19.79
CA ILE A 434 4.64 3.37 -18.77
C ILE A 434 5.36 2.75 -17.57
N TRP A 435 4.86 1.63 -17.05
CA TRP A 435 5.41 0.98 -15.87
C TRP A 435 6.86 0.51 -16.10
N ASP A 436 7.16 -0.02 -17.29
CA ASP A 436 8.46 -0.58 -17.64
C ASP A 436 9.50 0.50 -17.95
N ASN A 437 9.10 1.64 -18.55
CA ASN A 437 10.06 2.56 -19.16
C ASN A 437 9.98 4.00 -18.68
N HIS A 438 8.95 4.42 -17.93
CA HIS A 438 8.81 5.83 -17.56
C HIS A 438 9.96 6.33 -16.67
N PRO A 439 10.70 7.39 -17.05
CA PRO A 439 11.90 7.84 -16.34
C PRO A 439 11.67 8.19 -14.87
N LEU A 440 10.55 8.84 -14.56
CA LEU A 440 10.19 9.16 -13.16
C LEU A 440 10.03 7.91 -12.30
N LEU A 441 9.44 6.83 -12.82
CA LEU A 441 9.29 5.60 -12.05
C LEU A 441 10.64 4.98 -11.73
N TRP A 442 11.58 4.99 -12.69
CA TRP A 442 12.93 4.50 -12.44
C TRP A 442 13.70 5.36 -11.44
N LYS A 443 13.56 6.69 -11.48
CA LYS A 443 14.10 7.57 -10.44
C LYS A 443 13.58 7.22 -9.04
N LEU A 444 12.30 6.85 -8.92
CA LEU A 444 11.70 6.46 -7.63
C LEU A 444 12.12 5.06 -7.15
N ARG A 445 12.48 4.17 -8.07
CA ARG A 445 12.85 2.77 -7.80
C ARG A 445 14.33 2.60 -7.46
N VAL A 446 15.20 3.52 -7.89
CA VAL A 446 16.64 3.49 -7.63
C VAL A 446 16.93 4.29 -6.35
N ARG A 447 17.48 3.62 -5.33
CA ARG A 447 17.77 4.25 -4.01
C ARG A 447 19.22 4.72 -3.91
N GLU A 448 20.05 4.28 -4.85
CA GLU A 448 21.45 4.62 -4.98
C GLU A 448 21.65 6.10 -5.35
N ASP A 449 20.69 6.68 -6.08
CA ASP A 449 20.73 8.07 -6.56
C ASP A 449 20.14 9.07 -5.55
N LEU A 450 19.75 8.62 -4.35
CA LEU A 450 19.26 9.51 -3.30
C LEU A 450 20.37 10.41 -2.79
N GLU A 451 20.02 11.65 -2.52
CA GLU A 451 20.97 12.70 -2.17
C GLU A 451 21.14 12.86 -0.64
N ASN A 452 22.23 13.52 -0.25
CA ASN A 452 22.46 14.03 1.11
C ASN A 452 22.60 15.55 1.07
N TYR A 453 22.29 16.19 2.19
CA TYR A 453 22.27 17.63 2.38
C TYR A 453 23.00 17.98 3.68
N ILE A 454 23.49 19.21 3.80
CA ILE A 454 24.05 19.72 5.05
C ILE A 454 23.01 20.63 5.71
N VAL A 455 22.56 20.26 6.91
CA VAL A 455 21.67 21.05 7.75
C VAL A 455 22.36 21.26 9.09
N ASP A 456 22.57 22.51 9.48
CA ASP A 456 23.26 22.90 10.73
C ASP A 456 24.60 22.17 10.94
N GLY A 457 25.37 22.01 9.84
CA GLY A 457 26.67 21.33 9.85
C GLY A 457 26.61 19.81 9.92
N LYS A 458 25.42 19.20 9.88
CA LYS A 458 25.21 17.74 9.87
C LYS A 458 24.79 17.27 8.48
N GLU A 459 25.38 16.18 8.02
CA GLU A 459 24.93 15.49 6.81
C GLU A 459 23.62 14.74 7.11
N VAL A 460 22.55 15.11 6.41
CA VAL A 460 21.22 14.51 6.51
C VAL A 460 20.76 14.03 5.14
N GLY A 461 20.15 12.85 5.06
CA GLY A 461 19.59 12.34 3.82
C GLY A 461 19.78 10.85 3.62
N CYS A 462 19.18 10.34 2.55
CA CYS A 462 19.06 8.90 2.33
C CYS A 462 20.26 8.32 1.56
N GLY A 463 21.06 9.13 0.87
CA GLY A 463 22.16 8.64 0.02
C GLY A 463 23.14 7.72 0.74
N ASN A 464 23.56 8.15 1.94
CA ASN A 464 24.48 7.40 2.81
C ASN A 464 23.78 6.67 3.98
N CYS A 465 22.45 6.70 4.05
CA CYS A 465 21.70 6.09 5.15
C CYS A 465 21.64 4.55 5.00
N PRO A 466 21.96 3.78 6.07
CA PRO A 466 21.88 2.32 6.04
C PRO A 466 20.44 1.79 5.90
N ASP A 467 19.44 2.59 6.25
CA ASP A 467 18.03 2.22 6.20
C ASP A 467 17.34 2.69 4.90
N LYS A 468 18.07 3.20 3.90
CA LYS A 468 17.48 3.76 2.67
C LYS A 468 16.63 2.77 1.85
N TYR A 469 16.85 1.47 2.02
CA TYR A 469 16.11 0.43 1.32
C TYR A 469 14.82 0.00 2.03
N ILE A 470 14.71 0.22 3.34
CA ILE A 470 13.51 -0.06 4.14
C ILE A 470 12.68 1.19 4.46
N CYS A 471 13.30 2.37 4.42
CA CYS A 471 12.65 3.66 4.61
C CYS A 471 12.76 4.49 3.33
N GLY A 472 13.96 5.01 3.06
CA GLY A 472 14.24 5.83 1.88
C GLY A 472 13.42 7.12 1.78
N GLY A 473 12.70 7.53 2.83
CA GLY A 473 11.89 8.75 2.92
C GLY A 473 10.70 8.85 1.95
N CYS A 474 9.71 9.70 2.26
CA CYS A 474 8.57 9.94 1.38
C CYS A 474 8.97 10.74 0.14
N ARG A 475 8.84 10.13 -1.05
CA ARG A 475 9.25 10.77 -2.31
C ARG A 475 8.32 11.92 -2.72
N ALA A 476 7.05 11.88 -2.32
CA ALA A 476 6.12 12.99 -2.55
C ALA A 476 6.45 14.22 -1.68
N ARG A 477 6.97 14.00 -0.45
CA ARG A 477 7.49 15.10 0.40
C ARG A 477 8.75 15.69 -0.19
N ALA A 478 9.70 14.85 -0.59
CA ALA A 478 10.91 15.30 -1.30
C ALA A 478 10.54 16.19 -2.50
N TYR A 479 9.65 15.72 -3.38
CA TYR A 479 9.15 16.50 -4.50
C TYR A 479 8.53 17.83 -4.08
N SER A 480 7.68 17.83 -3.04
CA SER A 480 6.91 19.02 -2.64
C SER A 480 7.76 20.09 -1.95
N TYR A 481 8.75 19.69 -1.13
CA TYR A 481 9.61 20.62 -0.39
C TYR A 481 10.85 21.07 -1.19
N PHE A 482 11.34 20.25 -2.13
CA PHE A 482 12.58 20.50 -2.87
C PHE A 482 12.33 20.74 -4.36
N ASN A 483 11.31 21.54 -4.68
CA ASN A 483 11.04 22.07 -6.02
C ASN A 483 11.01 21.00 -7.13
N GLY A 484 10.38 19.86 -6.85
CA GLY A 484 10.23 18.77 -7.78
C GLY A 484 11.36 17.73 -7.76
N ASN A 485 12.38 17.89 -6.91
CA ASN A 485 13.44 16.90 -6.77
C ASN A 485 12.97 15.67 -5.96
N VAL A 486 12.77 14.55 -6.64
CA VAL A 486 12.40 13.26 -5.99
C VAL A 486 13.57 12.55 -5.32
N ASN A 487 14.81 12.92 -5.62
CA ASN A 487 16.02 12.34 -5.01
C ASN A 487 16.44 13.06 -3.72
N ALA A 488 15.90 14.26 -3.49
CA ALA A 488 16.09 15.01 -2.26
C ALA A 488 15.63 14.21 -1.02
N PRO A 489 16.12 14.53 0.19
CA PRO A 489 15.71 13.87 1.41
C PRO A 489 14.25 14.17 1.72
N ASP A 490 13.64 13.31 2.52
CA ASP A 490 12.40 13.67 3.19
C ASP A 490 12.75 14.70 4.28
N ILE A 491 12.16 15.90 4.23
CA ILE A 491 12.41 16.95 5.24
C ILE A 491 12.00 16.50 6.66
N GLY A 492 11.17 15.46 6.75
CA GLY A 492 10.79 14.82 8.00
C GLY A 492 11.67 13.63 8.40
N CYS A 493 12.88 13.50 7.85
CA CYS A 493 13.85 12.47 8.28
C CYS A 493 14.14 12.60 9.78
N ILE A 494 14.19 11.45 10.47
CA ILE A 494 14.37 11.34 11.92
C ILE A 494 15.73 10.74 12.27
#